data_AF-A0A9D1VE19-F1
#
_entry.id   AF-A0A9D1VE19-F1
#
_cell.length_a   1.000
_cell.length_b   1.000
_cell.length_c   1.000
_cell.angle_alpha   90.00
_cell.angle_beta   90.00
_cell.angle_gamma   90.00
#
_symmetry.space_group_name_H-M   'P 1'
#
loop_
_entity.id
_entity.type
_entity.pdbx_description
1 polymer ?
#
loop_
_entity_poly.entity_id
_entity_poly.type
_entity_poly.pdbx_seq_one_letter_code
_entity_poly.pdbx_strand_id
1 'polypeptide(L)'
;MMKHSDCKNFTPLDAFKGICRANGGMVMIDSDTCHKFAQAPKCRNCIHFCEPNEEEIGTCKGLAYEYWTFADLNAKTCEGYQAK
;
A
#
# COMPACT_ATOMS: atom_id res chain seq x y z
N MET A 1 11.71 -4.66 -1.35
CA MET A 1 11.29 -5.31 -2.61
C MET A 1 9.78 -5.21 -2.70
N MET A 2 9.23 -4.84 -3.87
CA MET A 2 7.77 -4.72 -4.03
C MET A 2 7.12 -6.10 -4.08
N LYS A 3 5.96 -6.24 -3.45
CA LYS A 3 5.17 -7.48 -3.41
C LYS A 3 3.93 -7.36 -4.28
N HIS A 4 3.26 -8.48 -4.58
CA HIS A 4 2.02 -8.46 -5.35
C HIS A 4 0.91 -7.67 -4.64
N SER A 5 0.89 -7.70 -3.29
CA SER A 5 -0.01 -6.88 -2.46
C SER A 5 0.24 -5.36 -2.57
N ASP A 6 1.32 -4.94 -3.23
CA ASP A 6 1.61 -3.54 -3.53
C ASP A 6 1.06 -3.08 -4.88
N CYS A 7 0.29 -3.92 -5.56
CA CYS A 7 -0.27 -3.61 -6.88
C CYS A 7 -1.71 -3.09 -6.78
N LYS A 8 -2.07 -2.04 -7.54
CA LYS A 8 -3.45 -1.54 -7.74
C LYS A 8 -4.40 -2.62 -8.26
N ASN A 9 -3.86 -3.65 -8.91
CA ASN A 9 -4.63 -4.76 -9.47
C ASN A 9 -4.87 -5.89 -8.48
N PHE A 10 -4.21 -5.88 -7.31
CA PHE A 10 -4.42 -6.86 -6.27
C PHE A 10 -5.70 -6.56 -5.48
N THR A 11 -6.49 -7.59 -5.21
CA THR A 11 -7.64 -7.52 -4.30
C THR A 11 -7.43 -8.52 -3.19
N PRO A 12 -7.33 -8.08 -1.91
CA PRO A 12 -7.15 -9.00 -0.80
C PRO A 12 -8.36 -9.91 -0.64
N LEU A 13 -8.11 -11.17 -0.31
CA LEU A 13 -9.14 -12.16 0.04
C LEU A 13 -9.05 -12.50 1.53
N ASP A 14 -7.84 -12.79 2.01
CA ASP A 14 -7.54 -13.00 3.43
C ASP A 14 -6.11 -12.55 3.77
N ALA A 15 -5.62 -12.91 4.95
CA ALA A 15 -4.30 -12.54 5.45
C ALA A 15 -3.13 -13.06 4.59
N PHE A 16 -3.33 -14.10 3.76
CA PHE A 16 -2.26 -14.76 3.00
C PHE A 16 -2.37 -14.58 1.50
N LYS A 17 -3.59 -14.41 0.98
CA LYS A 17 -3.85 -14.42 -0.47
C LYS A 17 -4.90 -13.42 -0.90
N GLY A 18 -4.88 -13.17 -2.20
CA GLY A 18 -5.88 -12.37 -2.90
C GLY A 18 -5.96 -12.75 -4.36
N ILE A 19 -6.61 -11.90 -5.15
CA ILE A 19 -6.84 -12.11 -6.57
C ILE A 19 -6.06 -11.05 -7.37
N CYS A 20 -5.34 -11.47 -8.40
CA CYS A 20 -4.78 -10.56 -9.39
C CYS A 20 -5.86 -10.25 -10.45
N ARG A 21 -6.42 -9.04 -10.45
CA ARG A 21 -7.45 -8.68 -11.44
C ARG A 21 -6.92 -8.49 -12.86
N ALA A 22 -5.60 -8.30 -13.02
CA ALA A 22 -4.98 -8.01 -14.31
C ALA A 22 -4.52 -9.28 -15.06
N ASN A 23 -4.02 -10.29 -14.35
CA ASN A 23 -3.63 -11.58 -14.93
C ASN A 23 -4.61 -12.72 -14.62
N GLY A 24 -5.58 -12.48 -13.72
CA GLY A 24 -6.46 -13.52 -13.20
C GLY A 24 -5.75 -14.40 -12.16
N GLY A 25 -6.55 -15.16 -11.42
CA GLY A 25 -6.06 -16.17 -10.48
C GLY A 25 -5.75 -15.68 -9.07
N MET A 26 -5.56 -16.65 -8.18
CA MET A 26 -5.13 -16.44 -6.80
C MET A 26 -3.62 -16.22 -6.73
N VAL A 27 -3.21 -15.28 -5.90
CA VAL A 27 -1.80 -14.94 -5.67
C VAL A 27 -1.57 -14.72 -4.17
N MET A 28 -0.38 -15.05 -3.70
CA MET A 28 0.03 -14.79 -2.31
C MET A 28 0.34 -13.31 -2.12
N ILE A 29 0.04 -12.75 -0.94
CA ILE A 29 0.31 -11.33 -0.65
C ILE A 29 1.79 -10.96 -0.82
N ASP A 30 2.68 -11.92 -0.53
CA ASP A 30 4.14 -11.77 -0.53
C ASP A 30 4.81 -12.21 -1.83
N SER A 31 4.03 -12.68 -2.80
CA SER A 31 4.58 -13.12 -4.08
C SER A 31 5.17 -11.96 -4.88
N ASP A 32 6.05 -12.30 -5.81
CA ASP A 32 6.65 -11.32 -6.71
C ASP A 32 5.60 -10.58 -7.56
N THR A 33 5.98 -9.38 -7.97
CA THR A 33 5.20 -8.60 -8.92
C THR A 33 5.22 -9.23 -10.32
N CYS A 34 4.22 -8.91 -11.15
CA CYS A 34 4.16 -9.38 -12.54
C CYS A 34 4.34 -8.20 -13.52
N HIS A 35 4.43 -8.50 -14.81
CA HIS A 35 4.57 -7.48 -15.88
C HIS A 35 3.42 -6.44 -15.94
N LYS A 36 2.27 -6.71 -15.30
CA LYS A 36 1.15 -5.76 -15.18
C LYS A 36 1.13 -5.00 -13.84
N PHE A 37 2.24 -4.97 -13.12
CA PHE A 37 2.34 -4.27 -11.85
C PHE A 37 2.08 -2.78 -12.04
N ALA A 38 1.22 -2.24 -11.19
CA ALA A 38 0.98 -0.81 -11.06
C ALA A 38 0.92 -0.49 -9.57
N GLN A 39 1.81 0.36 -9.07
CA GLN A 39 1.98 0.56 -7.62
C GLN A 39 0.72 1.12 -6.97
N ALA A 40 0.21 0.46 -5.93
CA ALA A 40 -0.92 0.91 -5.14
C ALA A 40 -0.54 2.12 -4.27
N PRO A 41 -1.45 3.09 -4.10
CA PRO A 41 -1.25 4.15 -3.12
C PRO A 41 -1.24 3.53 -1.71
N LYS A 42 -0.15 3.76 -0.97
CA LYS A 42 0.02 3.33 0.43
C LYS A 42 0.69 4.46 1.22
N CYS A 43 0.51 4.50 2.53
CA CYS A 43 1.11 5.58 3.34
C CYS A 43 2.62 5.69 3.12
N ARG A 44 3.38 4.58 3.03
CA ARG A 44 4.83 4.66 2.79
C ARG A 44 5.26 5.38 1.51
N ASN A 45 4.43 5.34 0.47
CA ASN A 45 4.68 6.03 -0.80
C ASN A 45 3.93 7.37 -0.92
N CYS A 46 3.40 7.89 0.18
CA CYS A 46 2.85 9.23 0.29
C CYS A 46 3.90 10.21 0.84
N ILE A 47 4.01 11.42 0.28
CA ILE A 47 4.95 12.47 0.75
C ILE A 47 4.68 12.90 2.19
N HIS A 48 3.44 12.75 2.66
CA HIS A 48 3.01 13.20 3.99
C HIS A 48 3.25 12.17 5.10
N PHE A 49 3.73 10.97 4.76
CA PHE A 49 4.12 9.96 5.75
C PHE A 49 5.58 10.13 6.13
N CYS A 50 5.80 10.51 7.39
CA CYS A 50 7.08 10.90 7.96
C CYS A 50 7.43 10.03 9.17
N GLU A 51 8.74 9.98 9.48
CA GLU A 51 9.27 9.44 10.74
C GLU A 51 8.76 8.03 11.12
N PRO A 52 8.79 7.03 10.21
CA PRO A 52 8.43 5.66 10.59
C PRO A 52 9.44 5.10 11.59
N ASN A 53 8.94 4.43 12.63
CA ASN A 53 9.73 3.63 13.55
C ASN A 53 10.05 2.24 12.96
N GLU A 54 10.69 1.37 13.75
CA GLU A 54 11.08 0.01 13.33
C GLU A 54 9.89 -0.91 12.98
N GLU A 55 8.70 -0.62 13.52
CA GLU A 55 7.44 -1.32 13.22
C GLU A 55 6.67 -0.67 12.05
N GLU A 56 7.31 0.25 11.33
CA GLU A 56 6.75 1.04 10.24
C GLU A 56 5.52 1.89 10.63
N ILE A 57 5.40 2.25 11.91
CA ILE A 57 4.42 3.22 12.42
C ILE A 57 5.07 4.60 12.37
N GLY A 58 4.39 5.58 11.76
CA GLY A 58 4.89 6.95 11.61
C GLY A 58 3.77 7.98 11.69
N THR A 59 4.08 9.22 11.30
CA THR A 59 3.17 10.36 11.38
C THR A 59 2.69 10.78 9.99
N CYS A 60 1.38 10.93 9.83
CA CYS A 60 0.73 11.56 8.68
C CYS A 60 0.57 13.06 8.94
N LYS A 61 1.08 13.89 8.02
CA LYS A 61 0.95 15.36 8.04
C LYS A 61 0.12 15.91 6.87
N GLY A 62 -0.71 15.06 6.25
CA GLY A 62 -1.42 15.36 4.99
C GLY A 62 -2.91 15.70 5.15
N LEU A 63 -3.41 15.77 6.39
CA LEU A 63 -4.79 16.07 6.71
C LEU A 63 -4.87 17.29 7.65
N ALA A 64 -6.07 17.65 8.10
CA ALA A 64 -6.30 18.84 8.95
C ALA A 64 -5.45 18.85 10.24
N TYR A 65 -5.13 17.66 10.77
CA TYR A 65 -4.27 17.49 11.95
C TYR A 65 -3.26 16.38 11.69
N GLU A 66 -2.18 16.39 12.48
CA GLU A 66 -1.22 15.30 12.48
C GLU A 66 -1.81 14.07 13.18
N TYR A 67 -1.66 12.90 12.56
CA TYR A 67 -2.13 11.63 13.10
C TYR A 67 -1.06 10.56 12.93
N TRP A 68 -1.04 9.57 13.83
CA TRP A 68 -0.26 8.38 13.59
C TRP A 68 -0.90 7.52 12.48
N THR A 69 -0.08 6.82 11.72
CA THR A 69 -0.51 5.82 10.72
C THR A 69 0.62 4.79 10.52
N PHE A 70 0.42 3.81 9.65
CA PHE A 70 1.39 2.77 9.35
C PHE A 70 1.68 2.68 7.84
N ALA A 71 2.91 2.30 7.49
CA ALA A 71 3.43 2.29 6.13
C ALA A 71 2.55 1.55 5.11
N ASP A 72 1.96 0.43 5.52
CA ASP A 72 1.21 -0.48 4.65
C ASP A 72 -0.27 -0.13 4.48
N LEU A 73 -0.76 0.92 5.16
CA LEU A 73 -2.15 1.37 5.03
C LEU A 73 -2.46 1.75 3.58
N ASN A 74 -3.50 1.14 3.02
CA ASN A 74 -3.93 1.43 1.66
C ASN A 74 -4.54 2.84 1.58
N ALA A 75 -3.92 3.70 0.78
CA ALA A 75 -4.26 5.11 0.65
C ALA A 75 -5.16 5.41 -0.57
N LYS A 76 -5.81 4.40 -1.16
CA LYS A 76 -6.64 4.54 -2.38
C LYS A 76 -7.78 5.56 -2.28
N THR A 77 -8.29 5.80 -1.07
CA THR A 77 -9.37 6.73 -0.78
C THR A 77 -8.93 7.88 0.12
N CYS A 78 -7.63 8.04 0.36
CA CYS A 78 -7.12 9.12 1.20
C CYS A 78 -7.09 10.41 0.40
N GLU A 79 -7.82 11.43 0.85
CA GLU A 79 -7.89 12.75 0.21
C GLU A 79 -6.56 13.51 0.26
N GLY A 80 -5.76 13.26 1.31
CA GLY A 80 -4.42 13.82 1.48
C GLY A 80 -3.30 12.99 0.83
N TYR A 81 -3.61 11.97 0.03
CA TYR A 81 -2.56 11.17 -0.61
C TYR A 81 -1.89 11.95 -1.75
N GLN A 82 -0.57 12.08 -1.67
CA GLN A 82 0.26 12.58 -2.76
C GLN A 82 1.49 11.69 -2.90
N ALA A 83 1.70 11.13 -4.10
CA ALA A 83 2.78 10.19 -4.37
C ALA A 83 4.17 10.84 -4.19
N LYS A 84 5.10 10.07 -3.60
CA LYS A 84 6.54 10.38 -3.54
C LYS A 84 7.22 10.23 -4.90
#